data_AF-A0AAX2QBR7-F1
#
_entry.id   AF-A0AAX2QBR7-F1
#
_cell.length_a   1.000
_cell.length_b   1.000
_cell.length_c   1.000
_cell.angle_alpha   90.00
_cell.angle_beta   90.00
_cell.angle_gamma   90.00
#
_symmetry.space_group_name_H-M   'P 1'
#
loop_
_entity.id
_entity.type
_entity.pdbx_description
1 polymer ?
#
loop_
_entity_poly.entity_id
_entity_poly.type
_entity_poly.pdbx_seq_one_letter_code
_entity_poly.pdbx_strand_id
1 'polypeptide(L)'
;MVPYSPLGRGMLTGLAFATSLTDTDARQHFPRFTAEYLAANMLLVAKINIAFARGVSAAQIALAWHYVQSCKLKVKTVPIPGRRKCSGLLENVAAESMILTAQEMKALAPLASL
;
A
#
# COMPACT_ATOMS: atom_id res chain seq x y z
N MET A 1 -2.09 4.51 17.68
CA MET A 1 -1.26 5.24 16.70
C MET A 1 -2.10 5.55 15.47
N VAL A 2 -1.89 6.69 14.82
CA VAL A 2 -2.60 7.07 13.58
C VAL A 2 -1.58 7.18 12.43
N PRO A 3 -1.36 6.11 11.66
CA PRO A 3 -0.44 6.14 10.51
C PRO A 3 -0.92 7.12 9.43
N TYR A 4 -0.11 8.13 9.16
CA TYR A 4 -0.33 9.07 8.06
C TYR A 4 0.22 8.50 6.75
N SER A 5 -0.51 8.72 5.64
CA SER A 5 -0.16 8.19 4.31
C SER A 5 0.13 6.68 4.29
N PRO A 6 -0.76 5.83 4.82
CA PRO A 6 -0.52 4.38 5.00
C PRO A 6 -0.24 3.64 3.69
N LEU A 7 -0.60 4.21 2.53
CA LEU A 7 -0.34 3.66 1.19
C LEU A 7 0.95 4.22 0.53
N GLY A 8 1.82 4.87 1.30
CA GLY A 8 3.06 5.46 0.78
C GLY A 8 2.81 6.52 -0.29
N ARG A 9 1.74 7.33 -0.15
CA ARG A 9 1.34 8.34 -1.15
C ARG A 9 1.08 7.78 -2.56
N GLY A 10 0.50 6.59 -2.62
CA GLY A 10 0.17 5.90 -3.88
C GLY A 10 1.30 5.02 -4.42
N MET A 11 2.41 4.92 -3.70
CA MET A 11 3.51 4.00 -4.03
C MET A 11 3.05 2.55 -3.95
N LEU A 12 2.43 2.14 -2.85
CA LEU A 12 2.01 0.74 -2.64
C LEU A 12 0.90 0.29 -3.59
N THR A 13 0.23 1.23 -4.25
CA THR A 13 -0.80 0.93 -5.26
C THR A 13 -0.22 0.90 -6.68
N GLY A 14 1.07 1.17 -6.87
CA GLY A 14 1.72 1.30 -8.18
C GLY A 14 1.36 2.57 -8.97
N LEU A 15 0.21 3.19 -8.65
CA LEU A 15 -0.28 4.41 -9.32
C LEU A 15 0.73 5.55 -9.35
N ALA A 16 1.56 5.70 -8.32
CA ALA A 16 2.58 6.75 -8.30
C ALA A 16 3.69 6.57 -9.34
N PHE A 17 3.90 5.34 -9.84
CA PHE A 17 4.88 5.02 -10.87
C PHE A 17 4.27 4.88 -12.27
N ALA A 18 2.95 4.67 -12.36
CA ALA A 18 2.22 4.56 -13.62
C ALA A 18 2.06 5.92 -14.34
N THR A 19 2.20 7.03 -13.61
CA THR A 19 2.09 8.39 -14.15
C THR A 19 3.34 9.17 -13.83
N SER A 20 3.88 9.91 -14.81
CA SER A 20 4.93 10.88 -14.55
C SER A 20 4.47 11.89 -13.50
N LEU A 21 5.29 12.09 -12.46
CA LEU A 21 5.05 13.11 -11.46
C LEU A 21 5.24 14.48 -12.10
N THR A 22 4.29 15.38 -11.95
CA THR A 22 4.39 16.76 -12.42
C THR A 22 5.36 17.56 -11.55
N ASP A 23 5.92 18.65 -12.07
CA ASP A 23 6.90 19.50 -11.36
C ASP A 23 6.35 20.13 -10.06
N THR A 24 5.03 20.22 -9.94
CA THR A 24 4.34 20.68 -8.73
C THR A 24 4.03 19.57 -7.72
N ASP A 25 4.34 18.31 -8.05
CA ASP A 25 4.06 17.17 -7.18
C ASP A 25 5.21 16.97 -6.19
N ALA A 26 4.94 17.22 -4.91
CA ALA A 26 5.92 17.08 -3.83
C ALA A 26 6.57 15.68 -3.74
N ARG A 27 5.97 14.64 -4.33
CA ARG A 27 6.56 13.30 -4.38
C ARG A 27 7.91 13.28 -5.11
N GLN A 28 8.15 14.19 -6.05
CA GLN A 28 9.43 14.26 -6.78
C GLN A 28 10.65 14.43 -5.85
N HIS A 29 10.46 15.00 -4.66
CA HIS A 29 11.53 15.23 -3.70
C HIS A 29 11.74 14.09 -2.70
N PHE A 30 10.91 13.03 -2.71
CA PHE A 30 11.13 11.91 -1.79
C PHE A 30 12.02 10.84 -2.43
N PRO A 31 13.05 10.33 -1.70
CA PRO A 31 13.98 9.33 -2.23
C PRO A 31 13.30 8.11 -2.86
N ARG A 32 12.19 7.65 -2.27
CA ARG A 32 11.44 6.49 -2.77
C ARG A 32 10.80 6.68 -4.18
N PHE A 33 10.76 7.90 -4.71
CA PHE A 33 10.27 8.19 -6.06
C PHE A 33 11.38 8.55 -7.05
N THR A 34 12.65 8.48 -6.65
CA THR A 34 13.78 8.69 -7.56
C THR A 34 14.10 7.42 -8.36
N ALA A 35 14.85 7.58 -9.45
CA ALA A 35 15.27 6.47 -10.30
C ALA A 35 16.08 5.40 -9.54
N GLU A 36 16.86 5.81 -8.53
CA GLU A 36 17.68 4.91 -7.69
C GLU A 36 16.84 3.85 -6.97
N TYR A 37 15.67 4.23 -6.45
CA TYR A 37 14.80 3.34 -5.66
C TYR A 37 13.64 2.76 -6.48
N LEU A 38 13.45 3.21 -7.72
CA LEU A 38 12.33 2.80 -8.56
C LEU A 38 12.26 1.28 -8.75
N ALA A 39 13.39 0.64 -9.09
CA ALA A 39 13.43 -0.80 -9.32
C ALA A 39 13.03 -1.60 -8.07
N ALA A 40 13.59 -1.22 -6.90
CA ALA A 40 13.27 -1.87 -5.63
C ALA A 40 11.78 -1.68 -5.25
N ASN A 41 11.23 -0.48 -5.43
CA ASN A 41 9.84 -0.20 -5.11
C ASN A 41 8.86 -0.88 -6.07
N MET A 42 9.21 -1.01 -7.35
CA MET A 42 8.40 -1.76 -8.32
C MET A 42 8.34 -3.25 -8.00
N LEU A 43 9.39 -3.83 -7.41
CA LEU A 43 9.33 -5.20 -6.90
C LEU A 43 8.30 -5.35 -5.77
N LEU A 44 8.20 -4.37 -4.87
CA LEU A 44 7.21 -4.37 -3.80
C LEU A 44 5.78 -4.23 -4.35
N VAL A 45 5.58 -3.33 -5.31
CA VAL A 45 4.32 -3.18 -6.04
C VAL A 45 3.92 -4.49 -6.73
N ALA A 46 4.88 -5.18 -7.36
CA ALA A 46 4.64 -6.48 -7.99
C ALA A 46 4.16 -7.54 -6.99
N LYS A 47 4.70 -7.56 -5.76
CA LYS A 47 4.23 -8.48 -4.71
C LYS A 47 2.77 -8.22 -4.32
N ILE A 48 2.37 -6.96 -4.25
CA ILE A 48 0.98 -6.57 -3.99
C ILE A 48 0.08 -6.96 -5.17
N ASN A 49 0.55 -6.78 -6.41
CA ASN A 49 -0.19 -7.12 -7.62
C ASN A 49 -0.40 -8.63 -7.81
N ILE A 50 0.47 -9.48 -7.26
CA ILE A 50 0.23 -10.94 -7.28
C ILE A 50 -1.04 -11.28 -6.46
N ALA A 51 -1.31 -10.54 -5.39
CA ALA A 51 -2.54 -10.73 -4.60
C ALA A 51 -3.80 -10.16 -5.29
N PHE A 52 -3.63 -9.32 -6.32
CA PHE A 52 -4.71 -8.81 -7.18
C PHE A 52 -5.40 -9.91 -8.00
N ALA A 53 -4.79 -11.09 -8.13
CA ALA A 53 -5.40 -12.26 -8.77
C ALA A 53 -6.76 -12.66 -8.14
N ARG A 54 -7.07 -12.17 -6.94
CA ARG A 54 -8.36 -12.34 -6.24
C ARG A 54 -9.44 -11.34 -6.65
N GLY A 55 -9.17 -10.43 -7.59
CA GLY A 55 -10.13 -9.38 -7.99
C GLY A 55 -10.28 -8.24 -6.97
N VAL A 56 -9.29 -8.03 -6.11
CA VAL A 56 -9.26 -6.99 -5.06
C VAL A 56 -8.17 -5.96 -5.35
N SER A 57 -8.35 -4.73 -4.90
CA SER A 57 -7.41 -3.65 -5.23
C SER A 57 -6.08 -3.74 -4.46
N ALA A 58 -5.00 -3.18 -5.02
CA ALA A 58 -3.70 -3.12 -4.36
C ALA A 58 -3.76 -2.35 -3.03
N ALA A 59 -4.61 -1.33 -2.97
CA ALA A 59 -4.83 -0.59 -1.73
C ALA A 59 -5.51 -1.44 -0.66
N GLN A 60 -6.48 -2.26 -1.07
CA GLN A 60 -7.13 -3.22 -0.19
C GLN A 60 -6.14 -4.20 0.41
N ILE A 61 -5.27 -4.80 -0.43
CA ILE A 61 -4.21 -5.70 0.04
C ILE A 61 -3.24 -5.02 1.00
N ALA A 62 -2.75 -3.82 0.65
CA ALA A 62 -1.80 -3.08 1.48
C ALA A 62 -2.39 -2.70 2.85
N LEU A 63 -3.66 -2.27 2.89
CA LEU A 63 -4.35 -1.95 4.14
C LEU A 63 -4.66 -3.21 4.96
N ALA A 64 -5.13 -4.29 4.32
CA ALA A 64 -5.35 -5.58 5.00
C ALA A 64 -4.07 -6.08 5.67
N TRP A 65 -2.93 -6.01 4.96
CA TRP A 65 -1.63 -6.36 5.53
C TRP A 65 -1.28 -5.49 6.74
N HIS A 66 -1.51 -4.18 6.65
CA HIS A 66 -1.29 -3.25 7.75
C HIS A 66 -2.11 -3.63 9.01
N TYR A 67 -3.40 -3.95 8.85
CA TYR A 67 -4.25 -4.39 9.95
C TYR A 67 -3.76 -5.72 10.56
N VAL A 68 -3.34 -6.68 9.74
CA VAL A 68 -2.76 -7.93 10.24
C VAL A 68 -1.49 -7.68 11.06
N GLN A 69 -0.60 -6.78 10.60
CA GLN A 69 0.60 -6.41 11.38
C GLN A 69 0.23 -5.70 12.69
N SER A 70 -0.76 -4.81 12.67
CA SER A 70 -1.28 -4.13 13.85
C SER A 70 -1.71 -5.13 14.93
N CYS A 71 -2.48 -6.15 14.54
CA CYS A 71 -2.90 -7.24 15.42
C CYS A 71 -1.70 -8.06 15.93
N LYS A 72 -0.79 -8.45 15.03
CA LYS A 72 0.41 -9.26 15.35
C LYS A 72 1.33 -8.54 16.35
N LEU A 73 1.55 -7.26 16.14
CA LEU A 73 2.39 -6.41 16.99
C LEU A 73 1.67 -5.93 18.25
N LYS A 74 0.37 -6.22 18.40
CA LYS A 74 -0.49 -5.76 19.50
C LYS A 74 -0.49 -4.24 19.66
N VAL A 75 -0.37 -3.52 18.56
CA VAL A 75 -0.44 -2.05 18.52
C VAL A 75 -1.80 -1.67 17.95
N LYS A 76 -2.59 -0.86 18.65
CA LYS A 76 -3.82 -0.30 18.09
C LYS A 76 -3.47 0.76 17.04
N THR A 77 -3.84 0.52 15.78
CA THR A 77 -3.63 1.46 14.67
C THR A 77 -4.96 1.85 14.04
N VAL A 78 -5.07 3.12 13.64
CA VAL A 78 -6.20 3.63 12.88
C VAL A 78 -5.62 4.40 11.69
N PRO A 79 -5.31 3.72 10.57
CA PRO A 79 -4.73 4.36 9.39
C PRO A 79 -5.72 5.35 8.77
N ILE A 80 -5.21 6.43 8.19
CA ILE A 80 -6.00 7.45 7.49
C ILE A 80 -5.69 7.44 5.98
N PRO A 81 -6.21 6.46 5.22
CA PRO A 81 -5.96 6.37 3.78
C PRO A 81 -6.74 7.43 3.01
N GLY A 82 -6.01 8.32 2.32
CA GLY A 82 -6.62 9.38 1.49
C GLY A 82 -7.33 8.84 0.24
N ARG A 83 -8.46 9.45 -0.11
CA ARG A 83 -9.25 9.20 -1.34
C ARG A 83 -9.94 10.47 -1.82
N ARG A 84 -10.16 10.55 -3.14
CA ARG A 84 -10.91 11.64 -3.78
C ARG A 84 -12.30 11.25 -4.26
N LYS A 85 -12.61 9.95 -4.31
CA LYS A 85 -13.88 9.39 -4.81
C LYS A 85 -14.45 8.40 -3.80
N CYS A 86 -15.78 8.34 -3.69
CA CYS A 86 -16.47 7.43 -2.76
C CYS A 86 -16.16 5.95 -3.03
N SER A 87 -16.04 5.55 -4.30
CA SER A 87 -15.66 4.16 -4.65
C SER A 87 -14.36 3.73 -3.98
N GLY A 88 -13.34 4.59 -4.03
CA GLY A 88 -12.06 4.30 -3.38
C GLY A 88 -12.12 4.31 -1.86
N LEU A 89 -13.08 5.03 -1.25
CA LEU A 89 -13.33 4.97 0.19
C LEU A 89 -13.92 3.61 0.57
N LEU A 90 -14.90 3.12 -0.20
CA LEU A 90 -15.51 1.80 0.02
C LEU A 90 -14.47 0.67 -0.10
N GLU A 91 -13.53 0.77 -1.04
CA GLU A 91 -12.38 -0.14 -1.11
C GLU A 91 -11.54 -0.13 0.17
N ASN A 92 -11.23 1.05 0.73
CA ASN A 92 -10.46 1.15 1.96
C ASN A 92 -11.17 0.50 3.15
N VAL A 93 -12.48 0.71 3.27
CA VAL A 93 -13.30 0.12 4.34
C VAL A 93 -13.33 -1.39 4.19
N ALA A 94 -13.53 -1.90 2.97
CA ALA A 94 -13.55 -3.33 2.70
C ALA A 94 -12.23 -4.04 3.08
N ALA A 95 -11.11 -3.32 3.14
CA ALA A 95 -9.82 -3.88 3.52
C ALA A 95 -9.74 -4.37 4.97
N GLU A 96 -10.55 -3.83 5.88
CA GLU A 96 -10.58 -4.22 7.30
C GLU A 96 -11.06 -5.66 7.49
N SER A 97 -12.05 -6.08 6.70
CA SER A 97 -12.64 -7.42 6.76
C SER A 97 -11.88 -8.46 5.93
N MET A 98 -10.77 -8.08 5.29
CA MET A 98 -10.03 -8.97 4.42
C MET A 98 -9.12 -9.92 5.20
N ILE A 99 -9.22 -11.20 4.85
CA ILE A 99 -8.33 -12.24 5.38
C ILE A 99 -7.26 -12.53 4.32
N LEU A 100 -6.01 -12.31 4.71
CA LEU A 100 -4.82 -12.69 3.93
C LEU A 100 -4.40 -14.11 4.33
N THR A 101 -4.20 -14.96 3.33
CA THR A 101 -3.68 -16.31 3.50
C THR A 101 -2.24 -16.29 3.98
N ALA A 102 -1.77 -17.42 4.54
CA ALA A 102 -0.37 -17.55 4.95
C ALA A 102 0.62 -17.32 3.78
N GLN A 103 0.25 -17.74 2.57
CA GLN A 103 1.08 -17.56 1.38
C GLN A 103 1.16 -16.10 0.95
N GLU A 104 0.03 -15.37 0.99
CA GLU A 104 0.02 -13.92 0.72
C GLU A 104 0.82 -13.15 1.78
N MET A 105 0.65 -13.50 3.07
CA MET A 105 1.43 -12.89 4.15
C MET A 105 2.94 -13.12 3.98
N LYS A 106 3.35 -14.30 3.50
CA LYS A 106 4.75 -14.60 3.16
C LYS A 106 5.23 -13.78 1.97
N ALA A 107 4.41 -13.65 0.92
CA ALA A 107 4.74 -12.84 -0.25
C ALA A 107 4.86 -11.34 0.07
N LEU A 108 4.07 -10.86 1.02
CA LEU A 108 4.03 -9.46 1.47
C LEU A 108 5.02 -9.15 2.61
N ALA A 109 5.77 -10.14 3.12
CA ALA A 109 6.77 -9.93 4.16
C ALA A 109 7.79 -8.81 3.87
N PRO A 110 8.25 -8.59 2.62
CA PRO A 110 9.16 -7.50 2.30
C PRO A 110 8.62 -6.09 2.59
N LEU A 111 7.30 -5.91 2.73
CA LEU A 111 6.71 -4.62 3.10
C LEU A 111 7.12 -4.14 4.50
N ALA A 112 7.55 -5.06 5.37
CA ALA A 112 8.04 -4.70 6.71
C ALA A 112 9.46 -4.08 6.69
N SER A 113 10.15 -4.12 5.55
CA SER A 113 11.52 -3.60 5.39
C SER A 113 11.55 -2.21 4.71
N LEU A 114 10.38 -1.57 4.55
CA LEU A 114 10.21 -0.23 3.99
C LEU A 114 10.49 0.91 4.98
#